data_AF-A0A9X6ABP5-F1
#
_entry.id   AF-A0A9X6ABP5-F1
#
_cell.length_a   1.000
_cell.length_b   1.000
_cell.length_c   1.000
_cell.angle_alpha   90.00
_cell.angle_beta   90.00
_cell.angle_gamma   90.00
#
_symmetry.space_group_name_H-M   'P 1'
#
loop_
_entity.id
_entity.type
_entity.pdbx_description
1 polymer ?
#
loop_
_entity_poly.entity_id
_entity_poly.type
_entity_poly.pdbx_seq_one_letter_code
_entity_poly.pdbx_strand_id
1 'polypeptide(L)' 'MSSRTVIRNGLVITASDEIHADVLIEDGRVVALAATGTPAAESWTAEKTIDATGKYVIPGGVDAHTHMELPFGGTFASDT' A
#
# COMPACT_ATOMS: atom_id res chain seq x y z
N MET A 1 -4.08 13.32 17.52
CA MET A 1 -5.12 12.41 16.99
C MET A 1 -4.39 11.39 16.14
N SER A 2 -4.66 10.10 16.33
CA SER A 2 -4.10 9.06 15.46
C SER A 2 -4.76 9.18 14.08
N SER A 3 -3.99 9.01 13.00
CA SER A 3 -4.50 9.03 11.63
C SER A 3 -4.67 7.61 11.11
N ARG A 4 -5.88 7.28 10.66
CA ARG A 4 -6.27 5.98 10.12
C ARG A 4 -6.70 6.07 8.68
N THR A 5 -6.19 5.14 7.87
CA THR A 5 -6.64 4.88 6.50
C THR A 5 -7.00 3.41 6.36
N VAL A 6 -8.12 3.10 5.70
CA VAL A 6 -8.46 1.73 5.32
C VAL A 6 -8.49 1.59 3.80
N ILE A 7 -7.83 0.56 3.29
CA ILE A 7 -7.93 0.13 1.89
C ILE A 7 -8.89 -1.05 1.86
N ARG A 8 -9.94 -0.96 1.05
CA ARG A 8 -11.07 -1.92 0.99
C ARG A 8 -11.06 -2.71 -0.32
N ASN A 9 -11.52 -3.95 -0.27
CA ASN A 9 -11.87 -4.77 -1.44
C ASN A 9 -10.72 -5.05 -2.42
N GLY A 10 -9.47 -4.92 -1.96
CA GLY A 10 -8.29 -5.17 -2.77
C GLY A 10 -7.94 -6.65 -2.85
N LEU A 11 -7.20 -7.03 -3.89
CA LEU A 11 -6.39 -8.26 -3.86
C LEU A 11 -5.00 -7.89 -3.33
N VAL A 12 -4.73 -8.23 -2.08
CA VAL A 12 -3.44 -8.01 -1.43
C VAL A 12 -2.47 -9.07 -1.92
N ILE A 13 -1.37 -8.63 -2.51
CA ILE A 13 -0.31 -9.52 -3.01
C ILE A 13 0.90 -9.38 -2.10
N THR A 14 1.38 -10.49 -1.56
CA THR A 14 2.63 -10.57 -0.82
C THR A 14 3.63 -11.44 -1.57
N ALA A 15 4.82 -11.62 -1.02
CA ALA A 15 5.80 -12.55 -1.61
C ALA A 15 5.35 -14.02 -1.54
N SER A 16 4.37 -14.36 -0.70
CA SER A 16 3.98 -15.73 -0.42
C SER A 16 2.54 -16.05 -0.85
N ASP A 17 1.65 -15.07 -0.81
CA ASP A 17 0.21 -15.28 -0.94
C ASP A 17 -0.48 -14.14 -1.71
N GLU A 18 -1.61 -14.49 -2.32
CA GLU A 18 -2.60 -13.56 -2.89
C GLU A 18 -3.91 -13.69 -2.12
N ILE A 19 -4.41 -12.60 -1.52
CA ILE A 19 -5.54 -12.64 -0.58
C ILE A 19 -6.48 -11.48 -0.84
N HIS A 20 -7.78 -11.76 -0.99
CA HIS A 20 -8.80 -10.71 -0.94
C HIS A 20 -8.94 -10.21 0.50
N ALA A 21 -8.35 -9.06 0.78
CA ALA A 21 -8.26 -8.50 2.11
C ALA A 21 -8.35 -6.98 2.12
N ASP A 22 -8.89 -6.46 3.22
CA ASP A 22 -8.83 -5.06 3.57
C ASP A 22 -7.54 -4.80 4.38
N VAL A 23 -6.96 -3.61 4.21
CA VAL A 23 -5.72 -3.18 4.88
C VAL A 23 -6.01 -2.01 5.80
N LEU A 24 -5.75 -2.16 7.10
CA LEU A 24 -5.83 -1.06 8.06
C LEU A 24 -4.46 -0.45 8.28
N ILE A 25 -4.38 0.87 8.08
CA ILE A 25 -3.19 1.68 8.30
C ILE A 25 -3.48 2.64 9.46
N GLU A 26 -2.59 2.68 10.44
CA GLU A 26 -2.64 3.61 11.57
C GLU A 26 -1.27 4.27 11.74
N ASP A 27 -1.25 5.60 11.78
CA ASP A 27 -0.06 6.43 11.96
C ASP A 27 1.11 6.03 11.01
N GLY A 28 0.76 5.77 9.75
CA GLY A 28 1.70 5.41 8.68
C GLY A 28 2.17 3.96 8.69
N ARG A 29 1.59 3.09 9.53
CA ARG A 29 1.94 1.66 9.60
C ARG A 29 0.75 0.79 9.25
N VAL A 30 0.99 -0.30 8.51
CA VAL A 30 0.00 -1.37 8.35
C VAL A 30 -0.13 -2.09 9.69
N VAL A 31 -1.28 -1.98 10.34
CA VAL A 31 -1.53 -2.55 11.67
C VAL A 31 -2.37 -3.82 11.63
N ALA A 32 -3.13 -4.04 10.56
CA ALA A 32 -3.91 -5.26 10.38
C ALA A 32 -4.24 -5.55 8.92
N LEU A 33 -4.41 -6.84 8.63
CA LEU A 33 -5.07 -7.36 7.43
C LEU A 33 -6.26 -8.20 7.89
N ALA A 34 -7.37 -8.12 7.18
CA ALA A 34 -8.55 -8.94 7.41
C ALA A 34 -9.16 -9.31 6.07
N ALA A 35 -9.59 -10.56 5.92
CA ALA A 35 -10.26 -10.99 4.70
C ALA A 35 -11.51 -10.11 4.45
N THR A 36 -11.69 -9.70 3.20
CA THR A 36 -12.77 -8.78 2.81
C THR A 36 -14.14 -9.40 3.13
N GLY A 37 -15.06 -8.59 3.65
CA GLY A 37 -16.40 -9.04 4.06
C GLY A 37 -16.46 -9.82 5.37
N THR A 38 -15.35 -9.93 6.12
CA THR A 38 -15.37 -10.47 7.48
C THR A 38 -15.83 -9.42 8.49
N PRO A 39 -16.44 -9.82 9.62
CA PRO A 39 -16.80 -8.88 10.69
C PRO A 39 -15.62 -8.05 11.20
N ALA A 40 -14.41 -8.63 11.20
CA ALA A 40 -13.20 -7.93 11.57
C ALA A 40 -12.91 -6.76 10.61
N ALA A 41 -12.92 -7.01 9.30
CA ALA A 41 -12.74 -5.98 8.29
C ALA A 41 -13.84 -4.91 8.39
N GLU A 42 -15.11 -5.32 8.47
CA GLU A 42 -16.25 -4.40 8.54
C GLU A 42 -16.25 -3.52 9.80
N SER A 43 -15.66 -4.00 10.91
CA SER A 43 -15.57 -3.24 12.16
C SER A 43 -14.62 -2.03 12.12
N TRP A 44 -13.74 -1.95 11.12
CA TRP A 44 -12.74 -0.88 11.06
C TRP A 44 -13.33 0.46 10.64
N THR A 45 -13.04 1.49 11.44
CA THR A 45 -13.32 2.90 11.12
C THR A 45 -12.01 3.65 10.90
N ALA A 46 -12.01 4.51 9.88
CA ALA A 46 -10.85 5.29 9.47
C ALA A 46 -11.32 6.64 8.91
N GLU A 47 -10.52 7.70 9.04
CA GLU A 47 -10.88 9.00 8.45
C GLU A 47 -10.80 8.99 6.92
N LYS A 48 -9.97 8.10 6.37
CA LYS A 48 -9.80 7.92 4.93
C LYS A 48 -10.08 6.47 4.53
N THR A 49 -10.91 6.31 3.50
CA THR A 49 -11.18 5.02 2.88
C THR A 49 -10.75 5.07 1.41
N ILE A 50 -10.03 4.04 0.97
CA ILE A 50 -9.64 3.82 -0.43
C ILE A 50 -10.32 2.55 -0.90
N ASP A 51 -11.13 2.62 -1.95
CA ASP A 51 -11.71 1.44 -2.59
C ASP A 51 -10.76 0.89 -3.66
N ALA A 52 -10.28 -0.34 -3.45
CA ALA A 52 -9.38 -1.05 -4.33
C ALA A 52 -10.10 -2.20 -5.08
N THR A 53 -11.42 -2.13 -5.25
CA THR A 53 -12.19 -3.12 -6.01
C THR A 53 -11.58 -3.34 -7.41
N GLY A 54 -11.23 -4.60 -7.70
CA GLY A 54 -10.61 -4.99 -8.96
C GLY A 54 -9.18 -4.46 -9.15
N LYS A 55 -8.50 -4.06 -8.06
CA LYS A 55 -7.12 -3.58 -8.05
C LYS A 55 -6.25 -4.47 -7.17
N TYR A 56 -4.95 -4.43 -7.44
CA TYR A 56 -3.94 -5.03 -6.58
C TYR A 56 -3.47 -4.04 -5.52
N VAL A 57 -3.25 -4.56 -4.31
CA VAL A 57 -2.60 -3.85 -3.22
C VAL A 57 -1.29 -4.56 -2.95
N ILE A 58 -0.19 -3.92 -3.35
CA ILE A 58 1.15 -4.52 -3.32
C ILE A 58 2.08 -3.71 -2.40
N PRO A 59 3.11 -4.33 -1.79
CA PRO A 59 4.20 -3.59 -1.17
C PRO A 59 4.78 -2.56 -2.14
N GLY A 60 5.16 -1.39 -1.61
CA GLY A 60 5.88 -0.40 -2.40
C GLY A 60 7.15 -1.01 -3.00
N GLY A 61 7.41 -0.74 -4.27
CA GLY A 61 8.62 -1.21 -4.93
C GLY A 61 9.87 -0.68 -4.24
N VAL A 62 10.89 -1.53 -4.12
CA VAL A 62 12.21 -1.13 -3.62
C VAL A 62 13.16 -1.15 -4.80
N ASP A 63 13.59 0.03 -5.25
CA ASP A 63 14.67 0.15 -6.21
C ASP A 63 16.01 0.20 -5.47
N ALA A 64 16.83 -0.81 -5.69
CA ALA A 64 18.13 -0.96 -5.04
C ALA A 64 19.28 -0.37 -5.87
N HIS A 65 19.03 0.06 -7.10
CA HIS A 65 20.07 0.51 -8.02
C HIS A 65 19.65 1.76 -8.78
N THR A 66 19.38 2.82 -8.04
CA THR A 66 19.09 4.14 -8.57
C THR A 66 20.37 4.98 -8.68
N HIS A 67 20.45 5.81 -9.72
CA HIS A 67 21.45 6.88 -9.82
C HIS A 67 20.74 8.23 -9.79
N MET A 68 20.37 8.70 -8.58
CA MET A 68 19.56 9.91 -8.42
C MET A 68 20.29 11.13 -8.97
N GLU A 69 19.63 11.86 -9.88
CA GLU A 69 20.12 13.09 -10.52
C GLU A 69 21.59 13.02 -11.01
N LEU A 70 22.07 11.84 -11.44
CA LEU A 70 23.48 11.67 -11.81
C LEU A 70 23.85 12.53 -13.02
N PRO A 71 24.81 13.47 -12.93
CA PRO A 71 25.33 14.19 -14.09
C PRO A 71 26.25 13.29 -14.93
N PHE A 72 26.02 13.24 -16.23
CA PHE A 72 26.89 12.53 -17.18
C PHE A 72 26.84 13.18 -18.56
N GLY A 73 27.99 13.59 -19.11
CA GLY A 73 28.08 14.11 -20.49
C GLY A 73 27.24 15.35 -20.79
N GLY A 74 26.93 16.18 -19.78
CA GLY A 74 26.07 17.36 -19.94
C GLY A 74 24.56 17.09 -19.81
N THR A 75 24.17 15.85 -19.47
CA THR A 75 22.80 15.48 -19.10
C THR A 75 22.75 14.96 -17.66
N PHE A 76 21.54 14.68 -17.17
CA PHE A 76 21.27 14.12 -15.84
C PHE A 76 20.40 12.86 -15.96
N ALA A 77 20.54 11.93 -15.02
CA ALA A 77 19.58 10.84 -14.87
C ALA A 77 18.19 11.39 -14.49
N SER A 78 17.13 10.69 -14.91
CA SER A 78 15.74 11.16 -14.73
C SER A 78 15.17 10.91 -13.34
N ASP A 79 15.79 10.03 -12.54
CA ASP A 79 15.33 9.75 -11.18
C ASP A 79 15.49 11.02 -10.32
N THR A 80 14.36 11.51 -9.78
CA THR A 80 14.23 12.71 -8.94
C THR A 80 13.74 12.37 -7.54
#